data_AF-A0A432KIM3-F1
#
_entry.id   AF-A0A432KIM3-F1
#
_cell.length_a   1.000
_cell.length_b   1.000
_cell.length_c   1.000
_cell.angle_alpha   90.00
_cell.angle_beta   90.00
_cell.angle_gamma   90.00
#
_symmetry.space_group_name_H-M   'P 1'
#
loop_
_entity.id
_entity.type
_entity.pdbx_description
1 polymer ?
#
loop_
_entity_poly.entity_id
_entity_poly.type
_entity_poly.pdbx_seq_one_letter_code
_entity_poly.pdbx_strand_id
1 'polypeptide(L)' 'DPTTGGVTASYAMLGDFNIAEPGALIGFAGPRVIRETIGKDLPKGFQSAEFVLDHGFLDFIVDRRQLKTKLTTLLKMLK' A
#
# COMPACT_ATOMS: atom_id res chain seq x y z
N ASP A 1 -1.01 10.95 -0.41
CA ASP A 1 -1.71 9.76 -0.87
C ASP A 1 -2.07 8.91 0.35
N PRO A 2 -3.34 8.87 0.79
CA PRO A 2 -3.76 7.80 1.66
C PRO A 2 -4.78 6.89 0.99
N THR A 3 -4.49 5.59 1.02
CA THR A 3 -5.52 4.56 0.93
C THR A 3 -5.75 4.05 2.34
N THR A 4 -6.82 4.53 2.99
CA THR A 4 -7.12 4.20 4.39
C THR A 4 -8.56 3.75 4.63
N GLY A 5 -8.82 3.15 5.79
CA GLY A 5 -10.18 2.82 6.24
C GLY A 5 -10.82 1.68 5.45
N GLY A 6 -12.12 1.79 5.22
CA GLY A 6 -12.90 0.74 4.54
C GLY A 6 -12.45 0.47 3.11
N VAL A 7 -11.85 1.45 2.42
CA VAL A 7 -11.31 1.26 1.06
C VAL A 7 -10.13 0.28 1.09
N THR A 8 -9.16 0.50 2.01
CA THR A 8 -8.03 -0.43 2.22
C THR A 8 -8.51 -1.82 2.65
N ALA A 9 -9.53 -1.88 3.50
CA ALA A 9 -10.09 -3.14 3.98
C ALA A 9 -11.07 -3.80 3.00
N SER A 10 -11.10 -3.37 1.74
CA SER A 10 -11.95 -3.94 0.69
C SER A 10 -11.21 -4.01 -0.63
N TYR A 11 -11.78 -3.47 -1.71
CA TYR A 11 -11.32 -3.66 -3.08
C TYR A 11 -9.90 -3.16 -3.34
N ALA A 12 -9.37 -2.24 -2.53
CA ALA A 12 -8.02 -1.73 -2.73
C ALA A 12 -6.91 -2.72 -2.36
N MET A 13 -7.23 -3.84 -1.69
CA MET A 13 -6.27 -4.89 -1.31
C MET A 13 -6.63 -6.27 -1.88
N LEU A 14 -7.63 -6.34 -2.77
CA LEU A 14 -8.13 -7.59 -3.38
C LEU A 14 -7.71 -7.72 -4.85
N GLY A 15 -6.72 -6.95 -5.30
CA GLY A 15 -6.20 -7.10 -6.65
C GLY A 15 -5.39 -8.37 -6.80
N ASP A 16 -5.40 -8.97 -7.99
CA ASP A 16 -4.44 -10.03 -8.35
C ASP A 16 -2.98 -9.52 -8.25
N PHE A 17 -2.81 -8.21 -8.45
CA PHE A 17 -1.58 -7.48 -8.15
C PHE A 17 -1.94 -6.21 -7.37
N ASN A 18 -1.42 -6.09 -6.16
CA ASN A 18 -1.49 -4.88 -5.34
C ASN A 18 -0.24 -4.01 -5.60
N ILE A 19 -0.45 -2.82 -6.15
CA ILE A 19 0.61 -1.89 -6.56
C ILE A 19 0.43 -0.56 -5.84
N ALA A 20 1.52 -0.01 -5.29
CA ALA A 20 1.52 1.33 -4.70
C ALA A 20 2.61 2.23 -5.29
N GLU A 21 2.48 3.53 -5.04
CA GLU A 21 3.52 4.51 -5.34
C GLU A 21 4.48 4.68 -4.16
N PRO A 22 5.74 5.11 -4.41
CA PRO A 22 6.73 5.32 -3.35
C PRO A 22 6.22 6.25 -2.25
N GLY A 23 6.40 5.85 -0.98
CA GLY A 23 5.98 6.62 0.18
C GLY A 23 4.47 6.80 0.38
N ALA A 24 3.61 6.08 -0.36
CA ALA A 24 2.16 6.13 -0.14
C ALA A 24 1.79 5.63 1.26
N LEU A 25 0.77 6.24 1.89
CA LEU A 25 0.27 5.81 3.20
C LEU A 25 -0.89 4.81 3.01
N ILE A 26 -0.73 3.60 3.52
CA ILE A 26 -1.68 2.50 3.33
C ILE A 26 -1.98 1.85 4.68
N GLY A 27 -3.25 1.87 5.08
CA GLY A 27 -3.66 1.14 6.28
C GLY A 27 -5.10 1.38 6.73
N PHE A 28 -5.66 0.41 7.45
CA PHE A 28 -7.05 0.47 7.88
C PHE A 28 -7.33 1.62 8.87
N ALA A 29 -6.63 1.65 10.00
CA ALA A 29 -6.75 2.74 10.98
C ALA A 29 -5.60 3.75 10.81
N GLY A 30 -5.86 5.03 11.05
CA GLY A 30 -4.83 6.05 10.95
C GLY A 30 -3.73 5.91 12.03
N PRO A 31 -2.49 6.35 11.76
CA PRO A 31 -1.36 6.21 12.70
C PRO A 31 -1.65 6.80 14.09
N ARG A 32 -2.38 7.91 14.13
CA ARG A 32 -2.76 8.58 15.39
C ARG A 32 -3.65 7.68 16.26
N VAL A 33 -4.70 7.11 15.69
CA VAL A 33 -5.64 6.24 16.43
C VAL A 33 -4.91 5.01 16.95
N ILE A 34 -4.03 4.41 16.14
CA ILE A 34 -3.23 3.25 16.54
C ILE A 34 -2.30 3.63 17.70
N ARG A 35 -1.57 4.75 17.60
CA ARG A 35 -0.67 5.24 18.65
C ARG A 35 -1.38 5.47 19.97
N GLU A 36 -2.54 6.14 19.95
CA GLU A 36 -3.38 6.37 21.12
C GLU A 36 -3.86 5.05 21.75
N THR A 37 -4.16 4.04 20.92
CA THR A 37 -4.64 2.73 21.37
C THR A 37 -3.53 1.86 21.99
N ILE A 38 -2.34 1.83 21.38
CA ILE A 38 -1.23 0.97 21.85
C ILE A 38 -0.37 1.64 22.93
N GLY A 39 -0.48 2.97 23.10
CA GLY A 39 0.29 3.75 24.07
C GLY A 39 1.80 3.78 23.82
N LYS A 40 2.25 3.52 22.59
CA LYS A 40 3.65 3.45 22.16
C LYS A 40 3.85 4.15 20.82
N ASP A 41 5.07 4.63 20.59
CA ASP A 41 5.44 5.16 19.28
C ASP A 41 5.41 4.07 18.20
N LEU A 42 5.07 4.50 16.99
CA LEU A 42 5.00 3.63 15.83
C LEU A 42 6.38 3.52 15.17
N PRO A 43 6.72 2.36 14.58
CA PRO A 43 7.96 2.19 13.82
C PRO A 43 8.14 3.28 12.76
N LYS A 44 9.40 3.59 12.43
CA LYS A 44 9.69 4.51 11.33
C LYS A 44 9.13 3.96 10.02
N GLY A 45 8.39 4.79 9.29
CA GLY A 45 7.76 4.38 8.03
C GLY A 45 6.54 3.48 8.21
N PHE A 46 5.99 3.33 9.42
CA PHE A 46 4.76 2.58 9.63
C PHE A 46 3.66 3.00 8.65
N GLN A 47 3.02 2.02 8.01
CA GLN A 47 2.01 2.20 6.94
C GLN A 47 2.51 2.84 5.63
N SER A 48 3.80 3.10 5.46
CA SER A 48 4.34 3.46 4.14
C SER A 48 4.25 2.28 3.18
N ALA A 49 4.22 2.57 1.87
CA ALA A 49 4.29 1.58 0.81
C ALA A 49 5.45 0.59 1.02
N GLU A 50 6.62 1.10 1.39
CA GLU A 50 7.82 0.31 1.69
C GLU A 50 7.59 -0.63 2.88
N PHE A 51 7.02 -0.10 3.96
CA PHE A 51 6.70 -0.90 5.13
C PHE A 51 5.69 -2.00 4.82
N VAL A 52 4.61 -1.70 4.11
CA VAL A 52 3.58 -2.71 3.83
C VAL A 52 4.02 -3.71 2.75
N LEU A 53 4.92 -3.32 1.83
CA LEU A 53 5.60 -4.23 0.91
C LEU A 53 6.47 -5.24 1.68
N ASP A 54 7.28 -4.78 2.64
CA ASP A 54 8.12 -5.65 3.48
C ASP A 54 7.28 -6.63 4.32
N HIS A 55 6.02 -6.30 4.60
CA HIS A 55 5.08 -7.17 5.32
C HIS A 55 4.17 -8.00 4.38
N GLY A 56 4.42 -7.98 3.07
CA GLY A 56 3.75 -8.83 2.09
C GLY A 56 2.35 -8.40 1.64
N PHE A 57 1.96 -7.14 1.87
CA PHE A 57 0.66 -6.62 1.44
C PHE A 57 0.65 -6.07 0.01
N LEU A 58 1.83 -5.73 -0.52
CA LEU A 58 2.00 -5.24 -1.89
C LEU A 58 2.88 -6.19 -2.69
N ASP A 59 2.68 -6.23 -4.00
CA ASP A 59 3.55 -6.94 -4.93
C ASP A 59 4.65 -6.02 -5.46
N PHE A 60 4.31 -4.76 -5.72
CA PHE A 60 5.23 -3.80 -6.33
C PHE A 60 5.05 -2.39 -5.79
N ILE A 61 6.18 -1.68 -5.63
CA ILE A 61 6.21 -0.22 -5.55
C ILE A 61 6.70 0.30 -6.89
N VAL A 62 5.93 1.20 -7.51
CA VAL A 62 6.19 1.67 -8.88
C VAL A 62 6.10 3.19 -8.92
N ASP A 63 7.16 3.85 -9.37
CA ASP A 63 7.12 5.29 -9.64
C ASP A 63 6.06 5.60 -10.69
N ARG A 64 5.27 6.66 -10.48
CA ARG A 64 4.18 7.10 -11.36
C ARG A 64 4.59 7.15 -12.84
N ARG A 65 5.83 7.57 -13.14
CA ARG A 65 6.36 7.69 -14.52
C ARG A 65 6.49 6.33 -15.22
N GLN A 66 6.63 5.25 -14.47
CA GLN A 66 6.78 3.88 -14.99
C GLN A 66 5.47 3.06 -14.91
N LEU A 67 4.45 3.58 -14.21
CA LEU A 67 3.21 2.85 -13.92
C LEU A 67 2.51 2.32 -15.18
N LYS A 68 2.38 3.15 -16.22
CA LYS A 68 1.77 2.75 -17.50
C LYS A 68 2.45 1.54 -18.12
N THR A 69 3.79 1.55 -18.14
CA THR A 69 4.59 0.46 -18.70
C THR A 69 4.41 -0.81 -17.88
N LYS A 70 4.50 -0.72 -16.55
CA LYS A 70 4.34 -1.87 -15.65
C LYS A 70 2.95 -2.52 -15.79
N LEU A 71 1.88 -1.72 -15.75
CA LEU A 71 0.50 -2.20 -15.93
C LEU A 71 0.31 -2.89 -17.28
N THR A 72 0.85 -2.29 -18.36
CA THR A 72 0.77 -2.89 -19.70
C THR A 72 1.44 -4.26 -19.74
N THR A 73 2.60 -4.42 -19.10
CA THR A 73 3.30 -5.71 -19.04
C THR A 73 2.51 -6.75 -18.25
N LEU A 74 2.01 -6.40 -17.06
CA LEU A 74 1.25 -7.34 -16.22
C LEU A 74 -0.02 -7.82 -16.92
N LEU A 75 -0.81 -6.91 -17.50
CA LEU A 75 -2.04 -7.26 -18.21
C LEU A 75 -1.77 -8.13 -19.45
N LYS A 76 -0.63 -7.96 -20.12
CA LYS A 76 -0.24 -8.84 -21.24
C LYS A 76 0.14 -10.25 -20.79
N MET A 77 0.63 -10.44 -19.57
CA MET A 77 0.99 -11.76 -19.04
C MET A 77 -0.23 -12.58 -18.63
N LEU A 78 -1.32 -11.91 -18.24
CA LEU A 78 -2.58 -12.55 -17.84
C LEU A 78 -3.48 -12.92 -19.04
N LYS A 79 -3.09 -12.53 -20.26
CA LYS A 79 -3.84 -12.73 -21.49
C LYS A 79 -3.38 -13.98 -22.21
#